data_AF-A0A6A5YJ43-F1
#
_entry.id   AF-A0A6A5YJ43-F1
#
_cell.length_a   1.000
_cell.length_b   1.000
_cell.length_c   1.000
_cell.angle_alpha   90.00
_cell.angle_beta   90.00
_cell.angle_gamma   90.00
#
_symmetry.space_group_name_H-M   'P 1'
#
loop_
_entity.id
_entity.type
_entity.pdbx_description
1 polymer ?
#
loop_
_entity_poly.entity_id
_entity_poly.type
_entity_poly.pdbx_seq_one_letter_code
_entity_poly.pdbx_strand_id
1 'polypeptide(L)'
;MAGQPRQIAVRLGVVKPLATAYALGLLSSTGPRLFRVLLLLSKRKLGFHAAWLQIKTIFQQANALHRFPTFCGVLVGGSTLFQAPIRSFIVLLLRAIHVGQIDVGSVRLVTRLLAALISAAVSFSLLNKKPPSSVSNPAKDVRPLSTHLDVLAAGPFDSPPETKSLEVDNARLEAKGLSRTDLAGKTMDLTLFAAVRALDVVLSGIWERTPAAQRSSKLQAMARHTSTALFCFSVATIMHSWFYSPSRLPKSYNRWISAAAELDQRLLLALRHARYGTWIYGKDTGMAPLLGSLCRDYGLPEVWGDPSRTCPIPCELVHMGRGKSCEKHALVRFGRGWSFAAKISAFLGAFIASFYYGVCLSRTRLGPKLFSSKTITPQMWDSGLCVLAGCMLCGSSIFVEQQRKRLEIMFFVLPRAAATWFPRRYLPEERWKEHVAFTLSAAIVLTTAQESPKRVSGVLGSILHGVLSTS
;
A
#
# COMPACT_ATOMS: atom_id res chain seq x y z
N MET A 1 31.28 -40.44 23.14
CA MET A 1 30.98 -39.32 22.23
C MET A 1 29.52 -39.39 21.75
N ALA A 2 28.54 -38.91 22.53
CA ALA A 2 27.10 -39.10 22.22
C ALA A 2 26.22 -37.82 22.31
N GLY A 3 26.83 -36.63 22.40
CA GLY A 3 26.11 -35.36 22.56
C GLY A 3 25.81 -34.58 21.27
N GLN A 4 26.49 -34.89 20.17
CA GLN A 4 26.45 -34.10 18.93
C GLN A 4 25.05 -34.02 18.26
N PRO A 5 24.31 -35.12 17.98
CA PRO A 5 23.11 -35.02 17.14
C PRO A 5 21.98 -34.20 17.78
N ARG A 6 21.80 -34.25 19.10
CA ARG A 6 20.79 -33.42 19.80
C ARG A 6 21.17 -31.94 19.84
N GLN A 7 22.44 -31.60 20.11
CA GLN A 7 22.87 -30.19 20.08
C GLN A 7 22.83 -29.63 18.66
N ILE A 8 23.19 -30.42 17.65
CA ILE A 8 23.08 -30.04 16.23
C ILE A 8 21.60 -29.84 15.87
N ALA A 9 20.70 -30.76 16.23
CA ALA A 9 19.27 -30.62 15.96
C ALA A 9 18.62 -29.40 16.64
N VAL A 10 18.97 -29.10 17.89
CA VAL A 10 18.48 -27.90 18.61
C VAL A 10 19.04 -26.62 17.98
N ARG A 11 20.33 -26.57 17.63
CA ARG A 11 20.92 -25.43 16.90
C ARG A 11 20.27 -25.25 15.51
N LEU A 12 20.01 -26.35 14.81
CA LEU A 12 19.31 -26.34 13.51
C LEU A 12 17.87 -25.83 13.64
N GLY A 13 17.09 -26.31 14.61
CA GLY A 13 15.71 -25.88 14.83
C GLY A 13 15.60 -24.37 15.14
N VAL A 14 16.56 -23.83 15.89
CA VAL A 14 16.55 -22.42 16.33
C VAL A 14 17.06 -21.45 15.25
N VAL A 15 18.11 -21.80 14.50
CA VAL A 15 18.68 -20.92 13.45
C VAL A 15 17.80 -20.90 12.19
N LYS A 16 17.07 -21.98 11.92
CA LYS A 16 16.24 -22.22 10.73
C LYS A 16 15.17 -21.13 10.48
N PRO A 17 14.28 -20.75 11.42
CA PRO A 17 13.32 -19.66 11.21
C PRO A 17 13.98 -18.31 10.88
N LEU A 18 15.12 -17.99 11.51
CA LEU A 18 15.91 -16.79 11.23
C LEU A 18 16.45 -16.81 9.80
N ALA A 19 17.07 -17.92 9.40
CA ALA A 19 17.65 -18.11 8.08
C ALA A 19 16.58 -18.06 6.97
N THR A 20 15.45 -18.76 7.15
CA THR A 20 14.35 -18.77 6.16
C THR A 20 13.71 -17.39 6.01
N ALA A 21 13.45 -16.66 7.12
CA ALA A 21 12.93 -15.30 7.05
C ALA A 21 13.92 -14.30 6.43
N TYR A 22 15.22 -14.44 6.73
CA TYR A 22 16.28 -13.65 6.09
C TYR A 22 16.35 -13.92 4.59
N ALA A 23 16.30 -15.19 4.16
CA ALA A 23 16.33 -15.58 2.76
C ALA A 23 15.14 -15.03 1.96
N LEU A 24 13.92 -15.08 2.53
CA LEU A 24 12.72 -14.48 1.93
C LEU A 24 12.83 -12.95 1.85
N GLY A 25 13.34 -12.29 2.90
CA GLY A 25 13.58 -10.85 2.92
C GLY A 25 14.66 -10.40 1.91
N LEU A 26 15.70 -11.21 1.71
CA LEU A 26 16.72 -11.00 0.68
C LEU A 26 16.10 -11.11 -0.72
N LEU A 27 15.42 -12.23 -1.01
CA LEU A 27 14.75 -12.46 -2.29
C LEU A 27 13.78 -11.32 -2.65
N SER A 28 12.95 -10.89 -1.69
CA SER A 28 11.97 -9.81 -1.87
C SER A 28 12.61 -8.42 -2.05
N SER A 29 13.87 -8.21 -1.65
CA SER A 29 14.54 -6.91 -1.70
C SER A 29 15.69 -6.79 -2.70
N THR A 30 16.22 -7.90 -3.25
CA THR A 30 17.33 -7.89 -4.24
C THR A 30 17.05 -8.63 -5.54
N GLY A 31 16.10 -9.58 -5.60
CA GLY A 31 15.80 -10.32 -6.83
C GLY A 31 15.21 -9.41 -7.91
N PRO A 32 14.14 -8.68 -7.59
CA PRO A 32 14.19 -7.23 -7.51
C PRO A 32 15.43 -6.53 -8.14
N ARG A 33 16.36 -6.01 -7.32
CA ARG A 33 17.36 -5.01 -7.70
C ARG A 33 18.31 -5.39 -8.84
N LEU A 34 18.47 -6.66 -9.13
CA LEU A 34 19.49 -7.12 -10.08
C LEU A 34 19.05 -7.00 -11.54
N PHE A 35 17.75 -6.99 -11.81
CA PHE A 35 17.24 -7.03 -13.18
C PHE A 35 17.61 -5.79 -14.02
N ARG A 36 17.97 -4.64 -13.41
CA ARG A 36 18.09 -3.27 -14.12
C ARG A 36 19.55 -3.36 -14.69
N VAL A 37 20.53 -3.80 -13.92
CA VAL A 37 21.90 -3.87 -14.41
C VAL A 37 22.01 -4.80 -15.62
N LEU A 38 21.15 -5.84 -15.66
CA LEU A 38 20.95 -6.71 -16.82
C LEU A 38 20.19 -6.00 -17.97
N LEU A 39 19.03 -5.36 -17.70
CA LEU A 39 18.18 -4.77 -18.74
C LEU A 39 18.76 -3.49 -19.39
N LEU A 40 19.56 -2.68 -18.69
CA LEU A 40 20.27 -1.53 -19.29
C LEU A 40 21.53 -1.93 -20.09
N LEU A 41 22.25 -2.96 -19.63
CA LEU A 41 23.40 -3.52 -20.37
C LEU A 41 22.93 -4.16 -21.68
N SER A 42 21.83 -4.92 -21.63
CA SER A 42 21.13 -5.46 -22.81
C SER A 42 20.77 -4.37 -23.84
N LYS A 43 20.34 -3.19 -23.38
CA LYS A 43 20.01 -2.04 -24.25
C LYS A 43 21.23 -1.18 -24.66
N ARG A 44 22.47 -1.65 -24.43
CA ARG A 44 23.74 -0.97 -24.75
C ARG A 44 23.87 0.48 -24.25
N LYS A 45 23.14 0.86 -23.19
CA LYS A 45 23.28 2.18 -22.53
C LYS A 45 23.66 2.07 -21.05
N LEU A 46 24.48 1.06 -20.77
CA LEU A 46 25.35 0.93 -19.59
C LEU A 46 26.60 0.13 -20.02
N GLY A 47 27.79 0.70 -19.90
CA GLY A 47 29.05 0.00 -20.21
C GLY A 47 29.38 -1.09 -19.19
N PHE A 48 30.07 -2.16 -19.61
CA PHE A 48 30.22 -3.39 -18.81
C PHE A 48 30.87 -3.18 -17.43
N HIS A 49 31.93 -2.36 -17.32
CA HIS A 49 32.57 -2.10 -16.02
C HIS A 49 31.62 -1.37 -15.05
N ALA A 50 30.82 -0.42 -15.55
CA ALA A 50 29.80 0.27 -14.74
C ALA A 50 28.65 -0.67 -14.34
N ALA A 51 28.32 -1.66 -15.18
CA ALA A 51 27.39 -2.74 -14.82
C ALA A 51 27.95 -3.62 -13.68
N TRP A 52 29.20 -4.06 -13.78
CA TRP A 52 29.86 -4.85 -12.73
C TRP A 52 29.88 -4.12 -11.38
N LEU A 53 30.20 -2.82 -11.38
CA LEU A 53 30.12 -1.96 -10.20
C LEU A 53 28.69 -1.88 -9.64
N GLN A 54 27.67 -1.63 -10.46
CA GLN A 54 26.29 -1.55 -9.97
C GLN A 54 25.81 -2.86 -9.30
N ILE A 55 26.18 -4.03 -9.81
CA ILE A 55 25.87 -5.32 -9.18
C ILE A 55 26.58 -5.45 -7.82
N LYS A 56 27.89 -5.16 -7.76
CA LYS A 56 28.68 -5.18 -6.53
C LYS A 56 28.07 -4.26 -5.45
N THR A 57 27.66 -3.05 -5.85
CA THR A 57 26.96 -2.08 -5.00
C THR A 57 25.60 -2.59 -4.52
N ILE A 58 24.84 -3.34 -5.34
CA ILE A 58 23.52 -3.85 -4.95
C ILE A 58 23.62 -4.86 -3.79
N PHE A 59 24.52 -5.83 -3.86
CA PHE A 59 24.71 -6.82 -2.79
C PHE A 59 25.31 -6.20 -1.51
N GLN A 60 26.32 -5.34 -1.64
CA GLN A 60 26.91 -4.61 -0.50
C GLN A 60 25.85 -3.76 0.24
N GLN A 61 24.92 -3.15 -0.50
CA GLN A 61 23.80 -2.38 0.08
C GLN A 61 22.62 -3.25 0.55
N ALA A 62 22.60 -4.56 0.31
CA ALA A 62 21.50 -5.44 0.67
C ALA A 62 21.65 -6.02 2.07
N ASN A 63 22.82 -6.60 2.36
CA ASN A 63 23.08 -7.33 3.61
C ASN A 63 23.36 -6.37 4.79
N ALA A 64 23.51 -5.07 4.53
CA ALA A 64 23.73 -4.04 5.54
C ALA A 64 22.59 -4.03 6.59
N LEU A 65 22.96 -3.90 7.87
CA LEU A 65 22.05 -4.14 9.02
C LEU A 65 20.76 -3.29 9.05
N HIS A 66 20.70 -2.18 8.28
CA HIS A 66 19.56 -1.26 8.21
C HIS A 66 18.56 -1.55 7.07
N ARG A 67 18.54 -2.80 6.57
CA ARG A 67 17.83 -3.24 5.36
C ARG A 67 16.87 -4.41 5.63
N PHE A 68 16.02 -4.70 4.64
CA PHE A 68 14.92 -5.65 4.73
C PHE A 68 15.30 -7.10 5.06
N PRO A 69 16.44 -7.68 4.59
CA PRO A 69 16.82 -9.05 4.93
C PRO A 69 17.05 -9.22 6.44
N THR A 70 17.85 -8.31 7.01
CA THR A 70 18.15 -8.26 8.45
C THR A 70 16.89 -7.98 9.26
N PHE A 71 16.02 -7.07 8.79
CA PHE A 71 14.72 -6.83 9.42
C PHE A 71 13.88 -8.11 9.51
N CYS A 72 13.64 -8.83 8.41
CA CYS A 72 12.82 -10.04 8.42
C CYS A 72 13.43 -11.17 9.26
N GLY A 73 14.75 -11.40 9.12
CA GLY A 73 15.48 -12.41 9.89
C GLY A 73 15.46 -12.14 11.39
N VAL A 74 15.74 -10.89 11.81
CA VAL A 74 15.65 -10.50 13.22
C VAL A 74 14.21 -10.57 13.71
N LEU A 75 13.23 -10.06 12.96
CA LEU A 75 11.82 -10.04 13.36
C LEU A 75 11.25 -11.45 13.65
N VAL A 76 11.48 -12.42 12.76
CA VAL A 76 10.94 -13.78 12.93
C VAL A 76 11.87 -14.62 13.81
N GLY A 77 13.18 -14.59 13.56
CA GLY A 77 14.16 -15.36 14.32
C GLY A 77 14.27 -14.91 15.77
N GLY A 78 14.28 -13.60 16.05
CA GLY A 78 14.23 -13.06 17.41
C GLY A 78 12.96 -13.50 18.15
N SER A 79 11.82 -13.59 17.45
CA SER A 79 10.56 -14.03 18.04
C SER A 79 10.58 -15.50 18.50
N THR A 80 11.52 -16.33 18.03
CA THR A 80 11.72 -17.72 18.47
C THR A 80 12.94 -17.86 19.40
N LEU A 81 14.09 -17.27 19.05
CA LEU A 81 15.33 -17.27 19.84
C LEU A 81 15.15 -16.73 21.26
N PHE A 82 14.43 -15.61 21.41
CA PHE A 82 14.25 -14.99 22.73
C PHE A 82 13.30 -15.79 23.65
N GLN A 83 12.56 -16.78 23.14
CA GLN A 83 11.60 -17.54 23.96
C GLN A 83 12.29 -18.34 25.07
N ALA A 84 13.43 -18.99 24.80
CA ALA A 84 14.13 -19.78 25.79
C ALA A 84 14.66 -18.95 26.99
N PRO A 85 15.45 -17.87 26.79
CA PRO A 85 15.93 -17.05 27.91
C PRO A 85 14.79 -16.29 28.61
N ILE A 86 13.79 -15.77 27.89
CA ILE A 86 12.63 -15.10 28.49
C ILE A 86 11.82 -16.08 29.34
N ARG A 87 11.60 -17.31 28.88
CA ARG A 87 10.91 -18.34 29.66
C ARG A 87 11.67 -18.70 30.93
N SER A 88 12.99 -18.90 30.84
CA SER A 88 13.83 -19.17 32.02
C SER A 88 13.78 -18.02 33.02
N PHE A 89 13.83 -16.77 32.54
CA PHE A 89 13.72 -15.58 33.39
C PHE A 89 12.33 -15.46 34.05
N ILE A 90 11.24 -15.64 33.30
CA ILE A 90 9.87 -15.65 33.84
C ILE A 90 9.70 -16.75 34.90
N VAL A 91 10.19 -17.97 34.64
CA VAL A 91 10.09 -19.07 35.60
C VAL A 91 10.94 -18.81 36.85
N LEU A 92 12.12 -18.20 36.72
CA LEU A 92 12.95 -17.79 37.86
C LEU A 92 12.24 -16.70 38.68
N LEU A 93 11.66 -15.70 38.02
CA LEU A 93 10.94 -14.59 38.65
C LEU A 93 9.67 -15.07 39.38
N LEU A 94 8.86 -15.92 38.75
CA LEU A 94 7.67 -16.49 39.38
C LEU A 94 8.01 -17.36 40.60
N ARG A 95 9.13 -18.08 40.56
CA ARG A 95 9.65 -18.84 41.70
C ARG A 95 10.15 -17.92 42.83
N ALA A 96 10.86 -16.84 42.50
CA ALA A 96 11.31 -15.85 43.49
C ALA A 96 10.13 -15.18 44.22
N ILE A 97 9.04 -14.90 43.49
CA ILE A 97 7.80 -14.29 44.01
C ILE A 97 6.88 -15.35 44.68
N HIS A 98 7.30 -16.62 44.77
CA HIS A 98 6.52 -17.72 45.37
C HIS A 98 5.11 -17.90 44.76
N VAL A 99 4.96 -17.60 43.46
CA VAL A 99 3.71 -17.85 42.74
C VAL A 99 3.48 -19.36 42.62
N GLY A 100 2.29 -19.82 43.00
CA GLY A 100 1.90 -21.23 43.11
C GLY A 100 1.83 -22.01 41.78
N GLN A 101 0.66 -22.54 41.42
CA GLN A 101 0.52 -23.32 40.18
C GLN A 101 0.81 -22.45 38.94
N ILE A 102 1.92 -22.76 38.26
CA ILE A 102 2.34 -22.06 37.05
C ILE A 102 1.60 -22.64 35.85
N ASP A 103 0.62 -21.91 35.30
CA ASP A 103 0.01 -22.28 34.02
C ASP A 103 1.04 -22.19 32.88
N VAL A 104 1.37 -23.36 32.34
CA VAL A 104 2.30 -23.53 31.21
C VAL A 104 1.77 -22.88 29.93
N GLY A 105 0.45 -22.71 29.78
CA GLY A 105 -0.18 -21.98 28.68
C GLY A 105 0.07 -20.47 28.77
N SER A 106 -0.27 -19.85 29.90
CA SER A 106 -0.06 -18.42 30.15
C SER A 106 1.42 -18.03 30.10
N VAL A 107 2.32 -18.83 30.71
CA VAL A 107 3.78 -18.57 30.61
C VAL A 107 4.26 -18.66 29.16
N ARG A 108 3.75 -19.61 28.36
CA ARG A 108 4.09 -19.73 26.93
C ARG A 108 3.61 -18.50 26.14
N LEU A 109 2.37 -18.06 26.36
CA LEU A 109 1.79 -16.90 25.69
C LEU A 109 2.57 -15.61 26.00
N VAL A 110 2.85 -15.35 27.28
CA VAL A 110 3.62 -14.17 27.73
C VAL A 110 5.05 -14.23 27.20
N THR A 111 5.70 -15.40 27.25
CA THR A 111 7.03 -15.62 26.65
C THR A 111 7.05 -15.25 25.16
N ARG A 112 6.07 -15.75 24.40
CA ARG A 112 5.97 -15.51 22.94
C ARG A 112 5.68 -14.04 22.62
N LEU A 113 4.79 -13.40 23.39
CA LEU A 113 4.47 -11.99 23.23
C LEU A 113 5.67 -11.08 23.52
N LEU A 114 6.39 -11.32 24.63
CA LEU A 114 7.59 -10.55 24.98
C LEU A 114 8.73 -10.79 23.98
N ALA A 115 8.95 -12.04 23.55
CA ALA A 115 9.91 -12.36 22.49
C ALA A 115 9.57 -11.62 21.18
N ALA A 116 8.28 -11.59 20.79
CA ALA A 116 7.83 -10.91 19.58
C ALA A 116 7.89 -9.37 19.70
N LEU A 117 7.59 -8.79 20.87
CA LEU A 117 7.72 -7.35 21.13
C LEU A 117 9.19 -6.89 21.03
N ILE A 118 10.10 -7.56 21.75
CA ILE A 118 11.54 -7.25 21.69
C ILE A 118 12.06 -7.41 20.26
N SER A 119 11.67 -8.50 19.59
CA SER A 119 12.03 -8.76 18.20
C SER A 119 11.54 -7.67 17.23
N ALA A 120 10.29 -7.21 17.39
CA ALA A 120 9.70 -6.15 16.57
C ALA A 120 10.35 -4.78 16.84
N ALA A 121 10.61 -4.43 18.10
CA ALA A 121 11.28 -3.18 18.46
C ALA A 121 12.71 -3.12 17.91
N VAL A 122 13.50 -4.20 18.08
CA VAL A 122 14.88 -4.26 17.58
C VAL A 122 14.91 -4.24 16.06
N SER A 123 14.10 -5.07 15.38
CA SER A 123 14.07 -5.12 13.91
C SER A 123 13.61 -3.79 13.30
N PHE A 124 12.59 -3.13 13.85
CA PHE A 124 12.11 -1.84 13.35
C PHE A 124 13.08 -0.68 13.64
N SER A 125 13.79 -0.71 14.77
CA SER A 125 14.89 0.22 15.06
C SER A 125 16.01 0.09 14.03
N LEU A 126 16.46 -1.15 13.78
CA LEU A 126 17.46 -1.46 12.75
C LEU A 126 16.99 -0.95 11.39
N LEU A 127 15.74 -1.26 11.01
CA LEU A 127 15.18 -0.85 9.72
C LEU A 127 15.12 0.67 9.56
N ASN A 128 14.91 1.45 10.62
CA ASN A 128 14.82 2.91 10.51
C ASN A 128 16.15 3.68 10.66
N LYS A 129 17.21 3.12 11.27
CA LYS A 129 18.52 3.81 11.44
C LYS A 129 19.01 4.56 10.19
N LYS A 130 19.48 5.80 10.36
CA LYS A 130 20.19 6.58 9.33
C LYS A 130 21.56 5.91 9.04
N PRO A 131 22.04 5.87 7.78
CA PRO A 131 23.43 5.49 7.49
C PRO A 131 24.40 6.54 8.06
N PRO A 132 25.66 6.17 8.36
CA PRO A 132 26.66 7.14 8.84
C PRO A 132 26.89 8.24 7.79
N SER A 133 27.07 9.47 8.26
CA SER A 133 27.04 10.67 7.42
C SER A 133 28.17 10.71 6.39
N SER A 134 27.80 10.89 5.12
CA SER A 134 28.68 11.53 4.14
C SER A 134 28.88 13.00 4.52
N VAL A 135 30.10 13.53 4.33
CA VAL A 135 30.44 14.94 4.59
C VAL A 135 29.47 15.88 3.87
N SER A 136 28.93 16.85 4.61
CA SER A 136 28.04 17.89 4.11
C SER A 136 28.81 19.01 3.41
N ASN A 137 28.59 19.21 2.11
CA ASN A 137 29.09 20.41 1.41
C ASN A 137 28.23 21.63 1.81
N PRO A 138 28.81 22.71 2.37
CA PRO A 138 28.08 23.85 2.95
C PRO A 138 27.62 24.88 1.89
N ALA A 139 27.17 24.42 0.73
CA ALA A 139 26.88 25.28 -0.43
C ALA A 139 25.47 25.00 -1.00
N LYS A 140 24.42 25.16 -0.16
CA LYS A 140 23.02 25.27 -0.62
C LYS A 140 22.00 25.79 0.41
N ASP A 141 22.41 26.65 1.35
CA ASP A 141 21.46 27.42 2.16
C ASP A 141 20.90 28.62 1.38
N VAL A 142 19.96 28.35 0.48
CA VAL A 142 19.11 29.38 -0.12
C VAL A 142 17.91 29.60 0.82
N ARG A 143 17.96 30.67 1.61
CA ARG A 143 16.81 31.14 2.39
C ARG A 143 15.62 31.36 1.43
N PRO A 144 14.41 30.85 1.72
CA PRO A 144 13.23 31.22 0.95
C PRO A 144 12.90 32.68 1.21
N LEU A 145 12.93 33.50 0.17
CA LEU A 145 12.53 34.89 0.21
C LEU A 145 11.06 34.98 0.63
N SER A 146 10.77 35.74 1.70
CA SER A 146 9.41 35.94 2.19
C SER A 146 8.66 36.93 1.30
N THR A 147 8.07 36.45 0.21
CA THR A 147 7.13 37.25 -0.59
C THR A 147 5.85 37.46 0.20
N HIS A 148 5.74 38.62 0.87
CA HIS A 148 4.45 39.25 1.13
C HIS A 148 3.83 39.61 -0.22
N LEU A 149 3.14 38.65 -0.84
CA LEU A 149 2.03 38.97 -1.73
C LEU A 149 0.77 39.00 -0.86
N ASP A 150 0.04 40.11 -0.94
CA ASP A 150 -1.25 40.22 -0.28
C ASP A 150 -2.17 39.07 -0.69
N VAL A 151 -2.87 38.50 0.29
CA VAL A 151 -3.85 37.45 0.05
C VAL A 151 -5.08 38.08 -0.58
N LEU A 152 -5.04 38.23 -1.90
CA LEU A 152 -6.20 38.57 -2.72
C LEU A 152 -7.35 37.61 -2.36
N ALA A 153 -8.55 38.16 -2.22
CA ALA A 153 -9.75 37.36 -1.97
C ALA A 153 -9.90 36.32 -3.10
N ALA A 154 -10.04 35.05 -2.74
CA ALA A 154 -10.09 33.94 -3.70
C ALA A 154 -11.23 34.18 -4.71
N GLY A 155 -10.89 34.19 -6.01
CA GLY A 155 -11.84 34.46 -7.07
C GLY A 155 -12.85 33.32 -7.26
N PRO A 156 -13.91 33.52 -8.06
CA PRO A 156 -14.95 32.49 -8.27
C PRO A 156 -14.46 31.18 -8.89
N PHE A 157 -13.25 31.13 -9.45
CA PHE A 157 -12.65 29.94 -10.05
C PHE A 157 -11.50 29.34 -9.21
N ASP A 158 -11.10 30.01 -8.13
CA ASP A 158 -10.11 29.51 -7.20
C ASP A 158 -10.75 28.51 -6.23
N SER A 159 -9.94 27.63 -5.63
CA SER A 159 -10.47 26.83 -4.51
C SER A 159 -10.66 27.74 -3.30
N PRO A 160 -11.84 27.75 -2.65
CA PRO A 160 -12.06 28.59 -1.48
C PRO A 160 -11.03 28.23 -0.39
N PRO A 161 -10.62 29.19 0.44
CA PRO A 161 -9.75 28.89 1.58
C PRO A 161 -10.44 27.86 2.47
N GLU A 162 -9.85 26.67 2.60
CA GLU A 162 -10.27 25.70 3.62
C GLU A 162 -10.26 26.46 4.95
N THR A 163 -11.43 26.61 5.60
CA THR A 163 -11.55 27.39 6.83
C THR A 163 -10.48 26.92 7.80
N LYS A 164 -9.55 27.82 8.16
CA LYS A 164 -8.38 27.47 8.96
C LYS A 164 -8.86 26.87 10.28
N SER A 165 -8.72 25.56 10.42
CA SER A 165 -8.69 24.94 11.73
C SER A 165 -7.49 25.55 12.43
N LEU A 166 -7.75 26.32 13.49
CA LEU A 166 -6.75 27.13 14.19
C LEU A 166 -5.53 26.33 14.69
N GLU A 167 -5.63 24.99 14.73
CA GLU A 167 -4.56 24.07 15.10
C GLU A 167 -3.51 23.80 14.01
N VAL A 168 -3.74 24.16 12.73
CA VAL A 168 -2.95 23.61 11.61
C VAL A 168 -1.75 24.45 11.16
N ASP A 169 -1.69 25.75 11.48
CA ASP A 169 -0.79 26.65 10.74
C ASP A 169 0.69 26.65 11.19
N ASN A 170 1.02 26.50 12.47
CA ASN A 170 2.43 26.53 12.89
C ASN A 170 3.19 25.26 12.49
N ALA A 171 2.70 24.08 12.86
CA ALA A 171 3.37 22.81 12.55
C ALA A 171 3.48 22.51 11.04
N ARG A 172 2.54 23.04 10.23
CA ARG A 172 2.52 22.81 8.77
C ARG A 172 3.39 23.81 7.99
N LEU A 173 3.66 24.98 8.56
CA LEU A 173 4.68 25.91 8.05
C LEU A 173 6.09 25.39 8.36
N GLU A 174 6.34 24.91 9.58
CA GLU A 174 7.60 24.21 9.92
C GLU A 174 7.83 22.98 9.02
N ALA A 175 6.80 22.16 8.78
CA ALA A 175 6.89 21.00 7.91
C ALA A 175 7.21 21.31 6.43
N LYS A 176 7.04 22.55 5.97
CA LYS A 176 7.49 23.01 4.63
C LYS A 176 8.97 23.40 4.60
N GLY A 177 9.58 23.70 5.75
CA GLY A 177 11.01 23.98 5.88
C GLY A 177 11.89 22.73 5.97
N LEU A 178 11.31 21.56 6.28
CA LEU A 178 12.05 20.30 6.39
C LEU A 178 12.51 19.79 5.02
N SER A 179 13.84 19.63 4.89
CA SER A 179 14.48 19.09 3.68
C SER A 179 14.02 17.66 3.38
N ARG A 180 14.13 17.28 2.09
CA ARG A 180 13.80 15.94 1.55
C ARG A 180 14.61 14.79 2.18
N THR A 181 15.62 15.10 3.00
CA THR A 181 16.45 14.17 3.79
C THR A 181 15.98 13.96 5.22
N ASP A 182 15.20 14.89 5.77
CA ASP A 182 14.41 14.68 6.99
C ASP A 182 13.11 13.94 6.68
N LEU A 183 13.12 13.26 5.53
CA LEU A 183 12.29 12.12 5.19
C LEU A 183 13.06 10.82 5.53
N ALA A 184 13.24 10.55 6.84
CA ALA A 184 13.99 9.42 7.37
C ALA A 184 13.16 8.26 8.00
N GLY A 185 11.84 8.26 7.90
CA GLY A 185 11.00 7.05 8.07
C GLY A 185 11.19 6.05 6.92
N LYS A 186 10.69 4.82 7.04
CA LYS A 186 11.03 3.70 6.13
C LYS A 186 9.84 2.78 5.79
N THR A 187 8.71 2.96 6.47
CA THR A 187 7.88 1.85 6.98
C THR A 187 6.37 2.13 7.11
N MET A 188 5.84 3.33 6.88
CA MET A 188 4.43 3.65 7.20
C MET A 188 3.41 2.67 6.60
N ASP A 189 3.60 2.24 5.34
CA ASP A 189 2.75 1.24 4.69
C ASP A 189 2.78 -0.12 5.42
N LEU A 190 3.96 -0.52 5.93
CA LEU A 190 4.17 -1.73 6.72
C LEU A 190 3.53 -1.60 8.10
N THR A 191 3.60 -0.42 8.72
CA THR A 191 3.00 -0.11 10.02
C THR A 191 1.47 -0.14 9.95
N LEU A 192 0.88 0.51 8.95
CA LEU A 192 -0.57 0.47 8.70
C LEU A 192 -1.04 -0.96 8.36
N PHE A 193 -0.30 -1.69 7.53
CA PHE A 193 -0.60 -3.08 7.23
C PHE A 193 -0.55 -3.96 8.49
N ALA A 194 0.50 -3.84 9.30
CA ALA A 194 0.63 -4.57 10.56
C ALA A 194 -0.53 -4.24 11.51
N ALA A 195 -0.88 -2.96 11.69
CA ALA A 195 -1.97 -2.53 12.56
C ALA A 195 -3.34 -3.09 12.12
N VAL A 196 -3.65 -3.04 10.82
CA VAL A 196 -4.87 -3.65 10.27
C VAL A 196 -4.88 -5.17 10.46
N ARG A 197 -3.74 -5.86 10.28
CA ARG A 197 -3.64 -7.31 10.53
C ARG A 197 -3.75 -7.66 12.02
N ALA A 198 -3.20 -6.86 12.92
CA ALA A 198 -3.32 -7.06 14.35
C ALA A 198 -4.78 -6.89 14.82
N LEU A 199 -5.48 -5.88 14.30
CA LEU A 199 -6.90 -5.66 14.56
C LEU A 199 -7.77 -6.82 14.02
N ASP A 200 -7.55 -7.26 12.76
CA ASP A 200 -8.21 -8.42 12.14
C ASP A 200 -8.08 -9.68 13.02
N VAL A 201 -6.87 -9.95 13.51
CA VAL A 201 -6.56 -11.09 14.38
C VAL A 201 -7.19 -10.97 15.77
N VAL A 202 -7.15 -9.79 16.40
CA VAL A 202 -7.76 -9.57 17.72
C VAL A 202 -9.28 -9.72 17.65
N LEU A 203 -9.93 -9.07 16.67
CA LEU A 203 -11.37 -9.16 16.48
C LEU A 203 -11.81 -10.60 16.17
N SER A 204 -11.08 -11.32 15.30
CA SER A 204 -11.35 -12.73 15.01
C SER A 204 -11.15 -13.63 16.23
N GLY A 205 -10.13 -13.38 17.06
CA GLY A 205 -9.88 -14.12 18.29
C GLY A 205 -10.94 -13.91 19.37
N ILE A 206 -11.47 -12.69 19.50
CA ILE A 206 -12.62 -12.37 20.37
C ILE A 206 -13.89 -13.05 19.82
N TRP A 207 -14.08 -13.00 18.50
CA TRP A 207 -15.20 -13.65 17.83
C TRP A 207 -15.22 -15.15 18.07
N GLU A 208 -14.11 -15.86 17.88
CA GLU A 208 -14.01 -17.31 18.11
C GLU A 208 -14.23 -17.69 19.59
N ARG A 209 -13.68 -16.91 20.53
CA ARG A 209 -13.79 -17.19 21.98
C ARG A 209 -15.20 -17.03 22.55
N THR A 210 -16.07 -16.24 21.93
CA THR A 210 -17.48 -16.15 22.36
C THR A 210 -18.25 -17.41 21.95
N PRO A 211 -18.86 -18.17 22.87
CA PRO A 211 -19.63 -19.37 22.54
C PRO A 211 -20.78 -19.04 21.59
N ALA A 212 -21.07 -19.91 20.62
CA ALA A 212 -22.15 -19.68 19.66
C ALA A 212 -23.52 -19.45 20.33
N ALA A 213 -23.78 -20.13 21.45
CA ALA A 213 -24.98 -19.93 22.27
C ALA A 213 -25.05 -18.55 22.97
N GLN A 214 -23.90 -17.89 23.19
CA GLN A 214 -23.79 -16.57 23.84
C GLN A 214 -23.69 -15.43 22.80
N ARG A 215 -23.44 -15.75 21.52
CA ARG A 215 -23.50 -14.79 20.40
C ARG A 215 -24.95 -14.51 20.04
N SER A 216 -25.52 -13.44 20.59
CA SER A 216 -26.84 -12.91 20.20
C SER A 216 -27.03 -12.87 18.68
N SER A 217 -28.24 -13.16 18.19
CA SER A 217 -28.59 -13.08 16.77
C SER A 217 -28.27 -11.71 16.16
N LYS A 218 -28.42 -10.64 16.95
CA LYS A 218 -28.02 -9.26 16.57
C LYS A 218 -26.52 -9.13 16.35
N LEU A 219 -25.70 -9.75 17.20
CA LEU A 219 -24.23 -9.72 17.07
C LEU A 219 -23.79 -10.47 15.79
N GLN A 220 -24.40 -11.63 15.51
CA GLN A 220 -24.14 -12.40 14.29
C GLN A 220 -24.63 -11.70 13.01
N ALA A 221 -25.75 -10.98 13.06
CA ALA A 221 -26.17 -10.10 11.98
C ALA A 221 -25.17 -8.94 11.79
N MET A 222 -24.76 -8.27 12.88
CA MET A 222 -23.80 -7.16 12.82
C MET A 222 -22.49 -7.60 12.15
N ALA A 223 -21.87 -8.70 12.57
CA ALA A 223 -20.61 -9.16 11.99
C ALA A 223 -20.70 -9.51 10.49
N ARG A 224 -21.84 -10.03 10.01
CA ARG A 224 -22.10 -10.24 8.57
C ARG A 224 -22.15 -8.93 7.79
N HIS A 225 -22.52 -7.82 8.43
CA HIS A 225 -22.58 -6.50 7.81
C HIS A 225 -21.36 -5.61 8.11
N THR A 226 -20.53 -5.92 9.11
CA THR A 226 -19.37 -5.09 9.49
C THR A 226 -18.40 -4.86 8.33
N SER A 227 -18.07 -5.88 7.55
CA SER A 227 -17.19 -5.74 6.37
C SER A 227 -17.78 -4.79 5.32
N THR A 228 -19.07 -4.94 5.01
CA THR A 228 -19.82 -4.06 4.10
C THR A 228 -19.93 -2.64 4.65
N ALA A 229 -20.20 -2.46 5.94
CA ALA A 229 -20.31 -1.16 6.59
C ALA A 229 -18.96 -0.43 6.62
N LEU A 230 -17.87 -1.12 6.94
CA LEU A 230 -16.51 -0.57 6.87
C LEU A 230 -16.14 -0.18 5.44
N PHE A 231 -16.50 -0.98 4.45
CA PHE A 231 -16.33 -0.63 3.03
C PHE A 231 -17.12 0.63 2.66
N CYS A 232 -18.42 0.68 2.98
CA CYS A 232 -19.29 1.84 2.72
C CYS A 232 -18.77 3.10 3.41
N PHE A 233 -18.36 3.03 4.68
CA PHE A 233 -17.79 4.15 5.42
C PHE A 233 -16.45 4.61 4.83
N SER A 234 -15.61 3.67 4.38
CA SER A 234 -14.33 4.01 3.72
C SER A 234 -14.55 4.72 2.39
N VAL A 235 -15.47 4.21 1.55
CA VAL A 235 -15.82 4.83 0.27
C VAL A 235 -16.49 6.19 0.48
N ALA A 236 -17.41 6.31 1.44
CA ALA A 236 -18.03 7.60 1.80
C ALA A 236 -16.97 8.63 2.25
N THR A 237 -16.02 8.22 3.09
CA THR A 237 -14.89 9.06 3.54
C THR A 237 -14.02 9.53 2.36
N ILE A 238 -13.73 8.63 1.41
CA ILE A 238 -12.99 8.93 0.18
C ILE A 238 -13.75 9.92 -0.69
N MET A 239 -15.03 9.66 -0.98
CA MET A 239 -15.85 10.52 -1.83
C MET A 239 -16.03 11.91 -1.22
N HIS A 240 -16.31 12.00 0.08
CA HIS A 240 -16.39 13.26 0.82
C HIS A 240 -15.07 14.05 0.76
N SER A 241 -13.94 13.35 0.89
CA SER A 241 -12.62 13.98 0.73
C SER A 241 -12.40 14.49 -0.70
N TRP A 242 -12.76 13.73 -1.73
CA TRP A 242 -12.64 14.18 -3.13
C TRP A 242 -13.53 15.40 -3.44
N PHE A 243 -14.79 15.38 -2.98
CA PHE A 243 -15.72 16.51 -3.14
C PHE A 243 -15.20 17.77 -2.46
N TYR A 244 -14.78 17.71 -1.19
CA TYR A 244 -14.62 18.91 -0.35
C TYR A 244 -13.20 19.22 0.13
N SER A 245 -12.31 18.23 0.22
CA SER A 245 -10.93 18.43 0.70
C SER A 245 -9.96 17.53 -0.09
N PRO A 246 -9.83 17.73 -1.42
CA PRO A 246 -9.03 16.86 -2.28
C PRO A 246 -7.55 16.84 -1.87
N SER A 247 -7.10 17.87 -1.17
CA SER A 247 -5.80 17.96 -0.48
C SER A 247 -5.47 16.73 0.40
N ARG A 248 -6.48 16.03 0.92
CA ARG A 248 -6.35 14.85 1.79
C ARG A 248 -6.12 13.52 1.05
N LEU A 249 -6.39 13.47 -0.26
CA LEU A 249 -6.21 12.26 -1.07
C LEU A 249 -4.91 12.32 -1.89
N PRO A 250 -4.26 11.17 -2.18
CA PRO A 250 -3.11 11.12 -3.07
C PRO A 250 -3.42 11.75 -4.44
N LYS A 251 -2.53 12.62 -4.94
CA LYS A 251 -2.76 13.39 -6.19
C LYS A 251 -3.13 12.52 -7.40
N SER A 252 -2.54 11.33 -7.52
CA SER A 252 -2.88 10.35 -8.56
C SER A 252 -4.29 9.78 -8.41
N TYR A 253 -4.73 9.55 -7.18
CA TYR A 253 -6.06 9.01 -6.88
C TYR A 253 -7.16 10.04 -7.14
N ASN A 254 -6.95 11.30 -6.73
CA ASN A 254 -7.84 12.41 -7.10
C ASN A 254 -8.04 12.52 -8.62
N ARG A 255 -6.93 12.51 -9.39
CA ARG A 255 -6.99 12.57 -10.86
C ARG A 255 -7.78 11.40 -11.44
N TRP A 256 -7.60 10.20 -10.90
CA TRP A 256 -8.34 9.02 -11.32
C TRP A 256 -9.84 9.11 -11.02
N ILE A 257 -10.24 9.54 -9.81
CA ILE A 257 -11.65 9.75 -9.46
C ILE A 257 -12.26 10.84 -10.35
N SER A 258 -11.59 11.98 -10.54
CA SER A 258 -12.08 13.06 -11.41
C SER A 258 -12.24 12.62 -12.87
N ALA A 259 -11.32 11.81 -13.39
CA ALA A 259 -11.43 11.26 -14.74
C ALA A 259 -12.57 10.23 -14.86
N ALA A 260 -12.80 9.42 -13.83
CA ALA A 260 -13.87 8.43 -13.80
C ALA A 260 -15.28 9.04 -13.60
N ALA A 261 -15.38 10.20 -12.94
CA ALA A 261 -16.64 10.86 -12.62
C ALA A 261 -17.29 11.59 -13.81
N GLU A 262 -16.52 11.94 -14.85
CA GLU A 262 -16.95 12.75 -16.00
C GLU A 262 -17.77 14.00 -15.57
N LEU A 263 -17.26 14.76 -14.58
CA LEU A 263 -17.95 15.90 -13.97
C LEU A 263 -17.18 17.21 -14.20
N ASP A 264 -17.90 18.28 -14.57
CA ASP A 264 -17.31 19.60 -14.75
C ASP A 264 -16.80 20.14 -13.41
N GLN A 265 -15.57 20.66 -13.42
CA GLN A 265 -14.90 21.11 -12.20
C GLN A 265 -15.56 22.35 -11.60
N ARG A 266 -16.26 23.19 -12.38
CA ARG A 266 -17.00 24.35 -11.88
C ARG A 266 -18.14 23.97 -10.95
N LEU A 267 -18.82 22.86 -11.23
CA LEU A 267 -19.87 22.34 -10.36
C LEU A 267 -19.29 21.83 -9.03
N LEU A 268 -18.11 21.20 -9.06
CA LEU A 268 -17.39 20.82 -7.83
C LEU A 268 -16.89 22.04 -7.05
N LEU A 269 -16.41 23.09 -7.73
CA LEU A 269 -16.03 24.34 -7.10
C LEU A 269 -17.23 25.03 -6.46
N ALA A 270 -18.38 25.12 -7.14
CA ALA A 270 -19.60 25.72 -6.59
C ALA A 270 -20.06 25.01 -5.31
N LEU A 271 -20.03 23.66 -5.29
CA LEU A 271 -20.32 22.87 -4.08
C LEU A 271 -19.30 23.13 -2.93
N ARG A 272 -18.03 23.40 -3.25
CA ARG A 272 -17.02 23.81 -2.26
C ARG A 272 -17.29 25.23 -1.75
N HIS A 273 -17.53 26.20 -2.62
CA HIS A 273 -17.87 27.57 -2.21
C HIS A 273 -19.13 27.59 -1.34
N ALA A 274 -20.14 26.76 -1.66
CA ALA A 274 -21.35 26.63 -0.87
C ALA A 274 -21.06 26.05 0.53
N ARG A 275 -20.23 25.01 0.62
CA ARG A 275 -19.82 24.43 1.90
C ARG A 275 -18.99 25.39 2.76
N TYR A 276 -18.11 26.18 2.14
CA TYR A 276 -17.23 27.12 2.82
C TYR A 276 -17.83 28.54 2.95
N GLY A 277 -19.14 28.71 2.67
CA GLY A 277 -19.88 29.96 2.92
C GLY A 277 -19.58 31.12 1.98
N THR A 278 -18.83 30.90 0.90
CA THR A 278 -18.55 31.92 -0.14
C THR A 278 -19.60 31.95 -1.25
N TRP A 279 -20.45 30.93 -1.34
CA TRP A 279 -21.63 30.88 -2.20
C TRP A 279 -22.87 30.71 -1.32
N ILE A 280 -23.80 31.68 -1.36
CA ILE A 280 -24.99 31.70 -0.51
C ILE A 280 -26.22 31.96 -1.38
N TYR A 281 -27.21 31.06 -1.32
CA TYR A 281 -28.47 31.25 -2.04
C TYR A 281 -29.23 32.50 -1.58
N GLY A 282 -29.85 33.20 -2.51
CA GLY A 282 -30.58 34.45 -2.27
C GLY A 282 -29.68 35.67 -2.02
N LYS A 283 -28.34 35.54 -2.13
CA LYS A 283 -27.40 36.65 -2.01
C LYS A 283 -26.47 36.72 -3.21
N ASP A 284 -26.30 37.92 -3.76
CA ASP A 284 -25.18 38.14 -4.69
C ASP A 284 -23.88 38.14 -3.88
N THR A 285 -22.99 37.24 -4.25
CA THR A 285 -21.67 37.00 -3.63
C THR A 285 -20.54 37.23 -4.64
N GLY A 286 -20.86 37.74 -5.83
CA GLY A 286 -19.94 37.81 -6.97
C GLY A 286 -19.63 36.46 -7.62
N MET A 287 -20.25 35.37 -7.16
CA MET A 287 -19.97 34.00 -7.61
C MET A 287 -20.76 33.57 -8.86
N ALA A 288 -21.76 34.34 -9.29
CA ALA A 288 -22.58 34.04 -10.47
C ALA A 288 -21.77 33.68 -11.74
N PRO A 289 -20.60 34.28 -12.05
CA PRO A 289 -19.81 33.90 -13.23
C PRO A 289 -19.33 32.43 -13.25
N LEU A 290 -19.17 31.79 -12.08
CA LEU A 290 -18.70 30.41 -11.99
C LEU A 290 -19.65 29.44 -12.68
N LEU A 291 -20.91 29.38 -12.23
CA LEU A 291 -21.93 28.55 -12.89
C LEU A 291 -22.56 29.23 -14.11
N GLY A 292 -22.55 30.56 -14.21
CA GLY A 292 -22.95 31.26 -15.43
C GLY A 292 -22.11 30.84 -16.64
N SER A 293 -20.78 30.67 -16.46
CA SER A 293 -19.92 30.10 -17.50
C SER A 293 -20.28 28.65 -17.85
N LEU A 294 -20.69 27.84 -16.86
CA LEU A 294 -21.17 26.47 -17.08
C LEU A 294 -22.47 26.47 -17.89
N CYS A 295 -23.39 27.39 -17.59
CA CYS A 295 -24.63 27.54 -18.37
C CYS A 295 -24.32 27.86 -19.83
N ARG A 296 -23.45 28.85 -20.10
CA ARG A 296 -23.05 29.22 -21.48
C ARG A 296 -22.52 28.03 -22.28
N ASP A 297 -21.57 27.28 -21.72
CA ASP A 297 -20.92 26.16 -22.42
C ASP A 297 -21.89 25.00 -22.74
N TYR A 298 -22.97 24.85 -21.97
CA TYR A 298 -24.00 23.83 -22.15
C TYR A 298 -25.29 24.36 -22.82
N GLY A 299 -25.33 25.63 -23.26
CA GLY A 299 -26.50 26.25 -23.88
C GLY A 299 -27.70 26.43 -22.95
N LEU A 300 -27.46 26.56 -21.65
CA LEU A 300 -28.48 26.74 -20.61
C LEU A 300 -28.62 28.23 -20.22
N PRO A 301 -29.75 28.65 -19.64
CA PRO A 301 -29.93 30.03 -19.17
C PRO A 301 -28.90 30.43 -18.11
N GLU A 302 -28.16 31.51 -18.33
CA GLU A 302 -27.12 31.98 -17.41
C GLU A 302 -27.63 32.31 -16.01
N VAL A 303 -28.88 32.76 -15.91
CA VAL A 303 -29.55 33.04 -14.62
C VAL A 303 -29.63 31.80 -13.71
N TRP A 304 -29.58 30.58 -14.25
CA TRP A 304 -29.52 29.35 -13.44
C TRP A 304 -28.19 29.19 -12.69
N GLY A 305 -27.14 29.90 -13.12
CA GLY A 305 -25.86 29.97 -12.44
C GLY A 305 -25.74 31.11 -11.42
N ASP A 306 -26.74 31.99 -11.30
CA ASP A 306 -26.74 33.08 -10.33
C ASP A 306 -27.38 32.64 -9.00
N PRO A 307 -26.61 32.56 -7.89
CA PRO A 307 -27.15 32.16 -6.58
C PRO A 307 -28.17 33.15 -6.00
N SER A 308 -28.16 34.42 -6.43
CA SER A 308 -29.12 35.44 -5.98
C SER A 308 -30.49 35.28 -6.64
N ARG A 309 -30.55 34.66 -7.84
CA ARG A 309 -31.77 34.52 -8.65
C ARG A 309 -32.31 33.10 -8.68
N THR A 310 -31.44 32.08 -8.61
CA THR A 310 -31.83 30.68 -8.73
C THR A 310 -31.46 29.89 -7.47
N CYS A 311 -32.49 29.42 -6.76
CA CYS A 311 -32.36 28.61 -5.56
C CYS A 311 -33.41 27.48 -5.56
N PRO A 312 -33.02 26.20 -5.47
CA PRO A 312 -31.66 25.65 -5.54
C PRO A 312 -31.12 25.62 -6.99
N ILE A 313 -29.85 25.23 -7.17
CA ILE A 313 -29.29 24.94 -8.51
C ILE A 313 -30.17 23.88 -9.22
N PRO A 314 -30.67 24.13 -10.44
CA PRO A 314 -31.58 23.20 -11.12
C PRO A 314 -30.90 21.87 -11.48
N CYS A 315 -31.62 20.74 -11.33
CA CYS A 315 -31.07 19.41 -11.67
C CYS A 315 -30.54 19.33 -13.11
N GLU A 316 -31.17 20.05 -14.05
CA GLU A 316 -30.74 20.11 -15.45
C GLU A 316 -29.34 20.74 -15.63
N LEU A 317 -28.99 21.72 -14.78
CA LEU A 317 -27.63 22.29 -14.70
C LEU A 317 -26.66 21.34 -13.97
N VAL A 318 -27.09 20.71 -12.87
CA VAL A 318 -26.33 19.65 -12.16
C VAL A 318 -26.03 18.45 -13.09
N HIS A 319 -26.89 18.22 -14.08
CA HIS A 319 -26.77 17.14 -15.07
C HIS A 319 -26.24 17.60 -16.42
N MET A 320 -25.75 18.85 -16.53
CA MET A 320 -25.02 19.35 -17.70
C MET A 320 -25.87 19.28 -18.99
N GLY A 321 -27.13 19.74 -18.90
CA GLY A 321 -28.07 19.78 -20.02
C GLY A 321 -28.65 18.42 -20.44
N ARG A 322 -28.57 17.39 -19.58
CA ARG A 322 -29.10 16.03 -19.88
C ARG A 322 -30.59 15.84 -19.52
N GLY A 323 -31.29 16.93 -19.23
CA GLY A 323 -32.71 16.93 -18.86
C GLY A 323 -32.97 16.82 -17.34
N LYS A 324 -34.25 16.68 -16.98
CA LYS A 324 -34.75 16.89 -15.61
C LYS A 324 -34.83 15.65 -14.72
N SER A 325 -34.83 14.43 -15.27
CA SER A 325 -34.87 13.18 -14.47
C SER A 325 -33.48 12.79 -13.98
N CYS A 326 -33.35 12.69 -12.65
CA CYS A 326 -32.12 12.29 -11.98
C CYS A 326 -31.83 10.79 -12.19
N GLU A 327 -32.88 9.98 -12.21
CA GLU A 327 -32.87 8.52 -12.30
C GLU A 327 -32.37 8.08 -13.68
N LYS A 328 -32.92 8.68 -14.75
CA LYS A 328 -32.48 8.44 -16.13
C LYS A 328 -31.00 8.80 -16.29
N HIS A 329 -30.57 9.94 -15.75
CA HIS A 329 -29.17 10.35 -15.80
C HIS A 329 -28.25 9.43 -14.97
N ALA A 330 -28.71 8.95 -13.81
CA ALA A 330 -27.99 7.98 -12.99
C ALA A 330 -27.80 6.64 -13.71
N LEU A 331 -28.82 6.11 -14.39
CA LEU A 331 -28.73 4.88 -15.20
C LEU A 331 -27.77 5.06 -16.40
N VAL A 332 -27.83 6.21 -17.08
CA VAL A 332 -26.88 6.53 -18.17
C VAL A 332 -25.45 6.64 -17.64
N ARG A 333 -25.23 7.28 -16.49
CA ARG A 333 -23.90 7.33 -15.84
C ARG A 333 -23.43 5.95 -15.37
N PHE A 334 -24.31 5.09 -14.88
CA PHE A 334 -23.97 3.71 -14.55
C PHE A 334 -23.50 2.93 -15.79
N GLY A 335 -24.24 2.99 -16.91
CA GLY A 335 -23.86 2.34 -18.16
C GLY A 335 -22.52 2.85 -18.73
N ARG A 336 -22.28 4.18 -18.63
CA ARG A 336 -20.98 4.77 -18.98
C ARG A 336 -19.85 4.30 -18.07
N GLY A 337 -20.06 4.33 -16.75
CA GLY A 337 -19.10 3.87 -15.75
C GLY A 337 -18.76 2.39 -15.92
N TRP A 338 -19.76 1.54 -16.22
CA TRP A 338 -19.56 0.14 -16.59
C TRP A 338 -18.71 -0.01 -17.84
N SER A 339 -19.01 0.73 -18.92
CA SER A 339 -18.21 0.71 -20.15
C SER A 339 -16.76 1.16 -19.90
N PHE A 340 -16.56 2.19 -19.08
CA PHE A 340 -15.24 2.68 -18.67
C PHE A 340 -14.47 1.64 -17.85
N ALA A 341 -15.10 1.01 -16.86
CA ALA A 341 -14.51 -0.05 -16.06
C ALA A 341 -14.14 -1.27 -16.92
N ALA A 342 -15.04 -1.72 -17.80
CA ALA A 342 -14.78 -2.81 -18.73
C ALA A 342 -13.59 -2.52 -19.66
N LYS A 343 -13.49 -1.30 -20.19
CA LYS A 343 -12.34 -0.86 -21.01
C LYS A 343 -11.02 -0.91 -20.22
N ILE A 344 -11.00 -0.44 -18.98
CA ILE A 344 -9.81 -0.50 -18.10
C ILE A 344 -9.44 -1.96 -17.77
N SER A 345 -10.42 -2.81 -17.50
CA SER A 345 -10.21 -4.21 -17.14
C SER A 345 -9.84 -5.09 -18.34
N ALA A 346 -10.20 -4.71 -19.57
CA ALA A 346 -9.94 -5.48 -20.79
C ALA A 346 -8.45 -5.74 -21.03
N PHE A 347 -7.57 -4.77 -20.74
CA PHE A 347 -6.12 -4.95 -20.81
C PHE A 347 -5.65 -6.08 -19.88
N LEU A 348 -6.11 -6.12 -18.63
CA LEU A 348 -5.74 -7.15 -17.66
C LEU A 348 -6.34 -8.52 -18.03
N GLY A 349 -7.59 -8.55 -18.51
CA GLY A 349 -8.22 -9.78 -19.00
C GLY A 349 -7.44 -10.38 -20.18
N ALA A 350 -7.07 -9.56 -21.16
CA ALA A 350 -6.24 -9.97 -22.29
C ALA A 350 -4.85 -10.43 -21.85
N PHE A 351 -4.21 -9.75 -20.89
CA PHE A 351 -2.91 -10.17 -20.35
C PHE A 351 -2.97 -11.60 -19.79
N ILE A 352 -3.98 -11.90 -18.98
CA ILE A 352 -4.16 -13.22 -18.36
C ILE A 352 -4.51 -14.28 -19.43
N ALA A 353 -5.44 -13.98 -20.34
CA ALA A 353 -5.84 -14.90 -21.41
C ALA A 353 -4.66 -15.25 -22.34
N SER A 354 -3.89 -14.24 -22.78
CA SER A 354 -2.70 -14.44 -23.60
C SER A 354 -1.61 -15.24 -22.86
N PHE A 355 -1.43 -15.05 -21.55
CA PHE A 355 -0.48 -15.84 -20.77
C PHE A 355 -0.81 -17.34 -20.81
N TYR A 356 -2.04 -17.71 -20.42
CA TYR A 356 -2.46 -19.12 -20.40
C TYR A 356 -2.52 -19.72 -21.80
N TYR A 357 -3.00 -18.97 -22.80
CA TYR A 357 -3.00 -19.43 -24.18
C TYR A 357 -1.58 -19.71 -24.69
N GLY A 358 -0.59 -18.85 -24.39
CA GLY A 358 0.81 -19.05 -24.74
C GLY A 358 1.39 -20.34 -24.15
N VAL A 359 1.14 -20.60 -22.86
CA VAL A 359 1.52 -21.84 -22.15
C VAL A 359 0.93 -23.09 -22.83
N CYS A 360 -0.38 -23.08 -23.11
CA CYS A 360 -1.06 -24.20 -23.75
C CYS A 360 -0.60 -24.43 -25.21
N LEU A 361 -0.39 -23.34 -25.96
CA LEU A 361 0.00 -23.35 -27.36
C LEU A 361 1.39 -23.98 -27.54
N SER A 362 2.38 -23.59 -26.73
CA SER A 362 3.72 -24.20 -26.76
C SER A 362 3.67 -25.67 -26.33
N ARG A 363 2.96 -25.99 -25.25
CA ARG A 363 2.90 -27.36 -24.69
C ARG A 363 2.24 -28.37 -25.62
N THR A 364 1.18 -27.99 -26.34
CA THR A 364 0.28 -28.96 -27.01
C THR A 364 0.17 -28.82 -28.52
N ARG A 365 0.41 -27.64 -29.12
CA ARG A 365 0.12 -27.39 -30.55
C ARG A 365 1.37 -27.08 -31.38
N LEU A 366 2.19 -26.13 -30.95
CA LEU A 366 3.36 -25.68 -31.71
C LEU A 366 4.66 -26.37 -31.29
N GLY A 367 4.94 -26.53 -29.99
CA GLY A 367 6.19 -27.11 -29.50
C GLY A 367 6.49 -28.51 -30.08
N PRO A 368 5.57 -29.48 -29.97
CA PRO A 368 5.78 -30.83 -30.51
C PRO A 368 5.89 -30.92 -32.04
N LYS A 369 5.40 -29.90 -32.77
CA LYS A 369 5.50 -29.84 -34.25
C LYS A 369 6.77 -29.16 -34.73
N LEU A 370 7.33 -28.25 -33.94
CA LEU A 370 8.53 -27.48 -34.28
C LEU A 370 9.83 -28.16 -33.82
N PHE A 371 9.77 -29.00 -32.78
CA PHE A 371 10.96 -29.60 -32.17
C PHE A 371 10.77 -31.09 -31.89
N SER A 372 11.76 -31.90 -32.28
CA SER A 372 11.78 -33.33 -31.95
C SER A 372 12.02 -33.55 -30.45
N SER A 373 11.43 -34.61 -29.90
CA SER A 373 11.61 -35.00 -28.48
C SER A 373 13.08 -35.30 -28.11
N LYS A 374 13.93 -35.60 -29.10
CA LYS A 374 15.39 -35.78 -28.90
C LYS A 374 16.14 -34.45 -28.65
N THR A 375 15.56 -33.33 -29.06
CA THR A 375 16.16 -31.99 -28.95
C THR A 375 15.54 -31.18 -27.81
N ILE A 376 14.22 -31.28 -27.63
CA ILE A 376 13.50 -30.65 -26.51
C ILE A 376 12.54 -31.67 -25.92
N THR A 377 12.83 -32.14 -24.71
CA THR A 377 11.98 -33.09 -23.99
C THR A 377 10.76 -32.40 -23.38
N PRO A 378 9.68 -33.13 -23.03
CA PRO A 378 8.56 -32.58 -22.26
C PRO A 378 9.00 -31.89 -20.96
N GLN A 379 10.07 -32.39 -20.32
CA GLN A 379 10.63 -31.77 -19.12
C GLN A 379 11.14 -30.35 -19.38
N MET A 380 11.77 -30.08 -20.52
CA MET A 380 12.24 -28.73 -20.89
C MET A 380 11.08 -27.77 -21.19
N TRP A 381 9.97 -28.30 -21.72
CA TRP A 381 8.75 -27.51 -21.93
C TRP A 381 8.13 -27.06 -20.60
N ASP A 382 7.99 -27.98 -19.65
CA ASP A 382 7.38 -27.70 -18.34
C ASP A 382 8.32 -27.00 -17.36
N SER A 383 9.64 -27.22 -17.45
CA SER A 383 10.63 -26.56 -16.58
C SER A 383 10.92 -25.09 -16.94
N GLY A 384 10.26 -24.54 -17.97
CA GLY A 384 10.32 -23.08 -18.21
C GLY A 384 9.85 -22.60 -19.58
N LEU A 385 10.01 -23.36 -20.67
CA LEU A 385 9.73 -22.84 -22.02
C LEU A 385 8.26 -22.46 -22.22
N CYS A 386 7.31 -23.21 -21.64
CA CYS A 386 5.89 -22.85 -21.70
C CYS A 386 5.56 -21.58 -20.91
N VAL A 387 6.16 -21.41 -19.72
CA VAL A 387 6.00 -20.19 -18.90
C VAL A 387 6.60 -18.98 -19.63
N LEU A 388 7.75 -19.15 -20.29
CA LEU A 388 8.37 -18.11 -21.12
C LEU A 388 7.50 -17.74 -22.32
N ALA A 389 6.90 -18.72 -23.01
CA ALA A 389 5.94 -18.49 -24.08
C ALA A 389 4.73 -17.67 -23.58
N GLY A 390 4.19 -18.01 -22.40
CA GLY A 390 3.16 -17.23 -21.72
C GLY A 390 3.60 -15.79 -21.41
N CYS A 391 4.78 -15.60 -20.82
CA CYS A 391 5.36 -14.29 -20.50
C CYS A 391 5.60 -13.40 -21.73
N MET A 392 5.99 -13.99 -22.86
CA MET A 392 6.16 -13.26 -24.12
C MET A 392 4.79 -12.92 -24.74
N LEU A 393 3.85 -13.86 -24.76
CA LEU A 393 2.54 -13.64 -25.35
C LEU A 393 1.69 -12.65 -24.54
N CYS A 394 1.76 -12.67 -23.20
CA CYS A 394 0.98 -11.77 -22.35
C CYS A 394 1.37 -10.29 -22.54
N GLY A 395 2.60 -10.00 -22.97
CA GLY A 395 3.04 -8.66 -23.37
C GLY A 395 2.25 -8.08 -24.55
N SER A 396 1.71 -8.92 -25.44
CA SER A 396 0.89 -8.48 -26.59
C SER A 396 -0.46 -7.88 -26.18
N SER A 397 -0.92 -8.11 -24.95
CA SER A 397 -2.13 -7.47 -24.40
C SER A 397 -2.08 -5.93 -24.47
N ILE A 398 -0.88 -5.32 -24.52
CA ILE A 398 -0.72 -3.87 -24.66
C ILE A 398 -1.34 -3.32 -25.96
N PHE A 399 -1.58 -4.17 -26.97
CA PHE A 399 -2.30 -3.78 -28.19
C PHE A 399 -3.80 -3.53 -27.96
N VAL A 400 -4.40 -4.09 -26.91
CA VAL A 400 -5.80 -3.81 -26.50
C VAL A 400 -5.97 -2.37 -25.99
N GLU A 401 -4.89 -1.76 -25.46
CA GLU A 401 -4.94 -0.39 -24.95
C GLU A 401 -4.69 0.65 -26.07
N GLN A 402 -5.28 1.83 -25.90
CA GLN A 402 -5.11 2.98 -26.80
C GLN A 402 -3.65 3.41 -26.93
N GLN A 403 -3.20 3.68 -28.17
CA GLN A 403 -1.79 3.96 -28.49
C GLN A 403 -1.17 5.11 -27.68
N ARG A 404 -1.94 6.17 -27.38
CA ARG A 404 -1.50 7.30 -26.53
C ARG A 404 -1.10 6.86 -25.10
N LYS A 405 -1.82 5.88 -24.53
CA LYS A 405 -1.57 5.37 -23.16
C LYS A 405 -0.51 4.27 -23.09
N ARG A 406 -0.17 3.62 -24.21
CA ARG A 406 0.84 2.54 -24.21
C ARG A 406 2.21 3.02 -23.70
N LEU A 407 2.60 4.24 -24.03
CA LEU A 407 3.82 4.87 -23.50
C LEU A 407 3.72 5.16 -22.00
N GLU A 408 2.57 5.61 -21.50
CA GLU A 408 2.34 5.83 -20.07
C GLU A 408 2.42 4.52 -19.28
N ILE A 409 1.79 3.44 -19.77
CA ILE A 409 1.88 2.10 -19.19
C ILE A 409 3.32 1.58 -19.26
N MET A 410 4.02 1.77 -20.36
CA MET A 410 5.44 1.43 -20.48
C MET A 410 6.26 2.19 -19.42
N PHE A 411 6.12 3.51 -19.30
CA PHE A 411 6.81 4.30 -18.27
C PHE A 411 6.27 4.09 -16.84
N PHE A 412 5.17 3.37 -16.66
CA PHE A 412 4.69 2.92 -15.35
C PHE A 412 5.29 1.55 -14.96
N VAL A 413 5.30 0.60 -15.90
CA VAL A 413 5.78 -0.78 -15.69
C VAL A 413 7.29 -0.86 -15.80
N LEU A 414 7.92 -0.19 -16.77
CA LEU A 414 9.36 -0.21 -16.97
C LEU A 414 10.11 0.24 -15.71
N PRO A 415 9.79 1.39 -15.05
CA PRO A 415 10.32 1.75 -13.74
C PRO A 415 10.04 0.77 -12.61
N ARG A 416 9.07 -0.16 -12.71
CA ARG A 416 8.72 -1.12 -11.65
C ARG A 416 9.35 -2.49 -11.85
N ALA A 417 9.36 -2.99 -13.08
CA ALA A 417 10.33 -3.97 -13.57
C ALA A 417 11.77 -3.47 -13.32
N ALA A 418 11.93 -2.15 -13.14
CA ALA A 418 13.12 -1.45 -12.68
C ALA A 418 13.22 -1.02 -11.20
N ALA A 419 12.17 -1.09 -10.36
CA ALA A 419 12.15 -0.59 -8.97
C ALA A 419 11.93 -1.68 -7.92
N THR A 420 11.64 -2.89 -8.37
CA THR A 420 12.59 -3.97 -8.15
C THR A 420 14.02 -3.46 -7.81
N TRP A 421 14.60 -2.54 -8.61
CA TRP A 421 15.83 -1.79 -8.32
C TRP A 421 15.56 -0.34 -7.81
N PHE A 422 14.83 -0.16 -6.68
CA PHE A 422 15.14 0.71 -5.49
C PHE A 422 13.88 1.15 -4.65
N PRO A 423 13.99 1.43 -3.31
CA PRO A 423 12.86 1.56 -2.36
C PRO A 423 12.46 3.00 -1.89
N ARG A 424 11.56 3.10 -0.88
CA ARG A 424 10.87 4.32 -0.34
C ARG A 424 11.48 4.91 0.97
N ARG A 425 11.16 6.19 1.31
CA ARG A 425 11.19 6.86 2.65
C ARG A 425 10.19 8.05 2.71
N TYR A 426 9.92 8.61 3.90
CA TYR A 426 9.06 9.80 4.24
C TYR A 426 9.48 10.33 5.64
N LEU A 427 8.77 11.28 6.29
CA LEU A 427 9.09 11.98 7.58
C LEU A 427 9.71 11.13 8.74
N PRO A 428 10.45 11.73 9.71
CA PRO A 428 11.59 11.05 10.34
C PRO A 428 11.44 10.64 11.81
N GLU A 429 10.78 11.45 12.64
CA GLU A 429 10.94 11.44 14.12
C GLU A 429 9.63 11.13 14.86
N GLU A 430 8.48 11.53 14.30
CA GLU A 430 7.15 10.90 14.55
C GLU A 430 7.14 9.38 14.30
N ARG A 431 8.24 8.86 13.72
CA ARG A 431 8.72 7.49 13.86
C ARG A 431 8.53 6.89 15.25
N TRP A 432 8.53 7.62 16.37
CA TRP A 432 8.25 6.99 17.68
C TRP A 432 6.81 6.44 17.76
N LYS A 433 5.81 7.19 17.27
CA LYS A 433 4.41 6.73 17.16
C LYS A 433 4.33 5.54 16.22
N GLU A 434 5.02 5.65 15.08
CA GLU A 434 5.09 4.59 14.08
C GLU A 434 5.76 3.31 14.62
N HIS A 435 6.81 3.46 15.43
CA HIS A 435 7.58 2.41 16.08
C HIS A 435 6.74 1.66 17.11
N VAL A 436 6.06 2.38 18.01
CA VAL A 436 5.12 1.79 18.97
C VAL A 436 4.00 1.05 18.22
N ALA A 437 3.37 1.70 17.25
CA ALA A 437 2.29 1.11 16.45
C ALA A 437 2.73 -0.17 15.71
N PHE A 438 3.89 -0.16 15.06
CA PHE A 438 4.43 -1.36 14.40
C PHE A 438 4.76 -2.45 15.42
N THR A 439 5.41 -2.09 16.53
CA THR A 439 5.94 -3.05 17.52
C THR A 439 4.83 -3.86 18.17
N LEU A 440 3.77 -3.21 18.67
CA LEU A 440 2.60 -3.91 19.21
C LEU A 440 1.93 -4.77 18.13
N SER A 441 1.71 -4.20 16.94
CA SER A 441 0.97 -4.87 15.88
C SER A 441 1.67 -6.12 15.34
N ALA A 442 2.99 -6.03 15.10
CA ALA A 442 3.80 -7.15 14.68
C ALA A 442 3.89 -8.22 15.78
N ALA A 443 3.97 -7.83 17.05
CA ALA A 443 4.00 -8.78 18.16
C ALA A 443 2.68 -9.57 18.28
N ILE A 444 1.53 -8.91 18.15
CA ILE A 444 0.20 -9.56 18.13
C ILE A 444 0.10 -10.58 16.99
N VAL A 445 0.50 -10.20 15.77
CA VAL A 445 0.45 -11.08 14.59
C VAL A 445 1.40 -12.28 14.73
N LEU A 446 2.65 -12.07 15.16
CA LEU A 446 3.63 -13.15 15.35
C LEU A 446 3.22 -14.13 16.46
N THR A 447 2.77 -13.61 17.60
CA THR A 447 2.30 -14.45 18.73
C THR A 447 1.12 -15.32 18.27
N THR A 448 0.18 -14.73 17.53
CA THR A 448 -0.98 -15.47 17.03
C THR A 448 -0.60 -16.48 15.93
N ALA A 449 0.39 -16.19 15.09
CA ALA A 449 0.91 -17.15 14.12
C ALA A 449 1.54 -18.39 14.78
N GLN A 450 2.12 -18.24 15.98
CA GLN A 450 2.72 -19.34 16.76
C GLN A 450 1.74 -20.11 17.65
N GLU A 451 0.66 -19.46 18.12
CA GLU A 451 -0.40 -20.10 18.92
C GLU A 451 -1.52 -20.71 18.06
N SER A 452 -1.85 -20.10 16.93
CA SER A 452 -3.05 -20.41 16.15
C SER A 452 -2.86 -19.97 14.68
N PRO A 453 -2.00 -20.64 13.90
CA PRO A 453 -1.63 -20.19 12.55
C PRO A 453 -2.83 -19.98 11.60
N LYS A 454 -3.93 -20.73 11.79
CA LYS A 454 -5.18 -20.57 11.02
C LYS A 454 -5.87 -19.20 11.20
N ARG A 455 -5.58 -18.46 12.28
CA ARG A 455 -6.16 -17.13 12.56
C ARG A 455 -5.51 -16.00 11.77
N VAL A 456 -4.29 -16.19 11.26
CA VAL A 456 -3.65 -15.17 10.42
C VAL A 456 -4.12 -15.38 8.98
N SER A 457 -5.01 -14.49 8.52
CA SER A 457 -5.70 -14.66 7.25
C SER A 457 -4.79 -14.46 6.03
N GLY A 458 -4.99 -15.29 5.00
CA GLY A 458 -4.37 -15.16 3.68
C GLY A 458 -2.86 -15.41 3.61
N VAL A 459 -2.21 -14.79 2.61
CA VAL A 459 -0.82 -15.08 2.21
C VAL A 459 0.20 -14.84 3.33
N LEU A 460 -0.01 -13.82 4.17
CA LEU A 460 0.86 -13.57 5.34
C LEU A 460 0.84 -14.75 6.31
N GLY A 461 -0.33 -15.31 6.58
CA GLY A 461 -0.49 -16.48 7.45
C GLY A 461 0.17 -17.72 6.89
N SER A 462 0.02 -17.96 5.57
CA SER A 462 0.70 -19.07 4.88
C SER A 462 2.23 -18.98 5.00
N ILE A 463 2.81 -17.80 4.76
CA ILE A 463 4.26 -17.56 4.88
C ILE A 463 4.72 -17.74 6.34
N LEU A 464 4.05 -17.10 7.29
CA LEU A 464 4.40 -17.21 8.71
C LEU A 464 4.27 -18.66 9.21
N HIS A 465 3.23 -19.38 8.80
CA HIS A 465 3.06 -20.78 9.14
C HIS A 465 4.21 -21.64 8.59
N GLY A 466 4.58 -21.50 7.32
CA GLY A 466 5.69 -22.26 6.72
C GLY A 466 7.06 -21.97 7.37
N VAL A 467 7.29 -20.76 7.87
CA VAL A 467 8.54 -20.41 8.58
C VAL A 467 8.52 -20.90 10.03
N LEU A 468 7.39 -20.83 10.73
CA LEU A 468 7.29 -21.11 12.16
C LEU A 468 6.96 -22.58 12.48
N SER A 469 6.25 -23.30 11.61
CA SER A 469 5.83 -24.70 11.83
C SER A 469 6.96 -25.73 11.87
N THR A 470 8.17 -25.31 11.48
CA THR A 470 9.34 -26.17 11.39
C THR A 470 10.34 -25.97 12.54
N SER A 471 9.92 -25.26 13.60
CA SER A 471 10.69 -24.97 14.82
C SER A 471 10.57 -26.08 15.86
#